data_AF-A0A3D0M6B7-F1
#
_entry.id   AF-A0A3D0M6B7-F1
#
_cell.length_a   1.000
_cell.length_b   1.000
_cell.length_c   1.000
_cell.angle_alpha   90.00
_cell.angle_beta   90.00
_cell.angle_gamma   90.00
#
_symmetry.space_group_name_H-M   'P 1'
#
loop_
_entity.id
_entity.type
_entity.pdbx_description
1 polymer ?
#
loop_
_entity_poly.entity_id
_entity_poly.type
_entity_poly.pdbx_seq_one_letter_code
_entity_poly.pdbx_strand_id
1 'polypeptide(L)'
;MFNTLAEYLTLKHHRSPQIFKYKVSGFVVKTFRLLFIIGLSYLFLFPVFYMLSASLQDPAMAHDPSVIWIPKQISLASFNGAIKALNYWESAILTFIIAAGSTVASVVSCSVVGHGFARFRFFSSRIGFMLVVLTIIVPPQTIAISSYLNFRFFDFGGILKLFSPLTGITEWNLLNTPWV
;
A
#
# COMPACT_ATOMS: atom_id res chain seq x y z
N MET A 1 -55.62 30.55 38.64
CA MET A 1 -54.29 30.11 39.15
C MET A 1 -54.20 28.58 39.31
N PHE A 2 -55.26 27.87 39.68
CA PHE A 2 -55.25 26.40 39.80
C PHE A 2 -55.22 25.64 38.46
N ASN A 3 -55.94 26.10 37.44
CA ASN A 3 -55.98 25.40 36.14
C ASN A 3 -54.64 25.41 35.39
N THR A 4 -53.87 26.49 35.50
CA THR A 4 -52.55 26.60 34.87
C THR A 4 -51.51 25.67 35.48
N LEU A 5 -51.60 25.36 36.79
CA LEU A 5 -50.74 24.39 37.45
C LEU A 5 -51.11 22.95 37.10
N ALA A 6 -52.40 22.65 36.96
CA ALA A 6 -52.87 21.34 36.51
C ALA A 6 -52.40 21.04 35.06
N GLU A 7 -52.47 22.02 34.16
CA GLU A 7 -51.95 21.91 32.79
C GLU A 7 -50.42 21.74 32.74
N TYR A 8 -49.68 22.40 33.63
CA TYR A 8 -48.24 22.24 33.72
C TYR A 8 -47.82 20.84 34.22
N LEU A 9 -48.61 20.27 35.13
CA LEU A 9 -48.38 18.92 35.68
C LEU A 9 -48.72 17.81 34.68
N THR A 10 -49.76 17.99 33.84
CA THR A 10 -50.09 17.04 32.78
C THR A 10 -49.05 17.05 31.64
N LEU A 11 -48.54 18.22 31.25
CA LEU A 11 -47.49 18.33 30.22
C LEU A 11 -46.12 17.78 30.68
N LYS A 12 -45.78 17.87 31.97
CA LYS A 12 -44.52 17.31 32.51
C LYS A 12 -44.54 15.78 32.52
N HIS A 13 -45.70 15.16 32.72
CA HIS A 13 -45.84 13.69 32.75
C HIS A 13 -45.69 13.06 31.35
N HIS A 14 -45.99 13.81 30.28
CA HIS A 14 -45.90 13.32 28.90
C HIS A 14 -44.53 13.54 28.21
N ARG A 15 -43.53 14.13 28.88
CA ARG A 15 -42.15 14.21 28.35
C ARG A 15 -41.36 12.91 28.55
N SER A 16 -41.74 11.94 27.71
CA SER A 16 -40.88 11.07 26.90
C SER A 16 -39.90 10.10 27.60
N PRO A 17 -40.29 8.82 27.80
CA PRO A 17 -39.36 7.69 27.92
C PRO A 17 -38.54 7.43 26.64
N GLN A 18 -38.88 8.13 25.56
CA GLN A 18 -38.16 8.08 24.29
C GLN A 18 -36.71 8.61 24.47
N ILE A 19 -36.46 9.66 25.28
CA ILE A 19 -35.12 10.28 25.47
C ILE A 19 -34.04 9.34 25.97
N PHE A 20 -34.45 8.39 26.78
CA PHE A 20 -33.54 7.42 27.34
C PHE A 20 -33.17 6.33 26.30
N LYS A 21 -34.13 5.85 25.50
CA LYS A 21 -33.89 4.81 24.47
C LYS A 21 -32.91 5.26 23.39
N TYR A 22 -32.97 6.51 22.91
CA TYR A 22 -31.99 6.99 21.92
C TYR A 22 -30.60 7.29 22.51
N LYS A 23 -30.51 7.67 23.79
CA LYS A 23 -29.21 7.91 24.45
C LYS A 23 -28.47 6.60 24.76
N VAL A 24 -29.20 5.56 25.20
CA VAL A 24 -28.64 4.22 25.43
C VAL A 24 -28.27 3.53 24.11
N SER A 25 -29.14 3.61 23.09
CA SER A 25 -28.82 3.11 21.74
C SER A 25 -27.57 3.81 21.17
N GLY A 26 -27.46 5.13 21.35
CA GLY A 26 -26.28 5.89 20.95
C GLY A 26 -25.00 5.48 21.68
N PHE A 27 -25.08 5.10 22.97
CA PHE A 27 -23.91 4.64 23.73
C PHE A 27 -23.48 3.23 23.32
N VAL A 28 -24.43 2.30 23.17
CA VAL A 28 -24.16 0.92 22.72
C VAL A 28 -23.55 0.91 21.32
N VAL A 29 -24.09 1.69 20.38
CA VAL A 29 -23.54 1.79 19.02
C VAL A 29 -22.13 2.40 19.02
N LYS A 30 -21.86 3.39 19.88
CA LYS A 30 -20.51 3.98 20.01
C LYS A 30 -19.51 2.96 20.58
N THR A 31 -19.88 2.24 21.64
CA THR A 31 -19.02 1.21 22.24
C THR A 31 -18.76 0.07 21.26
N PHE A 32 -19.79 -0.44 20.59
CA PHE A 32 -19.64 -1.48 19.58
C PHE A 32 -18.76 -1.02 18.41
N ARG A 33 -18.99 0.18 17.89
CA ARG A 33 -18.15 0.77 16.82
C ARG A 33 -16.69 0.89 17.27
N LEU A 34 -16.45 1.34 18.50
CA LEU A 34 -15.10 1.46 19.04
C LEU A 34 -14.41 0.10 19.13
N LEU A 35 -15.07 -0.90 19.72
CA LEU A 35 -14.54 -2.26 19.81
C LEU A 35 -14.27 -2.87 18.43
N PHE A 36 -15.15 -2.62 17.45
CA PHE A 36 -14.98 -3.09 16.08
C PHE A 36 -13.77 -2.46 15.39
N ILE A 37 -13.56 -1.15 15.55
CA ILE A 37 -12.39 -0.45 15.02
C ILE A 37 -11.11 -0.92 15.72
N ILE A 38 -11.12 -1.10 17.04
CA ILE A 38 -9.98 -1.62 17.79
C ILE A 38 -9.64 -3.04 17.34
N GLY A 39 -10.64 -3.91 17.18
CA GLY A 39 -10.45 -5.28 16.70
C GLY A 39 -9.89 -5.34 15.29
N LEU A 40 -10.41 -4.53 14.35
CA LEU A 40 -9.86 -4.43 13.00
C LEU A 40 -8.44 -3.87 12.99
N SER A 41 -8.18 -2.82 13.78
CA SER A 41 -6.84 -2.24 13.90
C SER A 41 -5.84 -3.29 14.39
N TYR A 42 -6.20 -4.05 15.43
CA TYR A 42 -5.36 -5.13 15.96
C TYR A 42 -5.09 -6.21 14.91
N LEU A 43 -6.08 -6.59 14.09
CA LEU A 43 -5.92 -7.59 13.04
C LEU A 43 -4.85 -7.19 12.00
N PHE A 44 -4.77 -5.90 11.66
CA PHE A 44 -3.73 -5.38 10.75
C PHE A 44 -2.39 -5.12 11.45
N LEU A 45 -2.39 -4.72 12.72
CA LEU A 45 -1.17 -4.45 13.48
C LEU A 45 -0.48 -5.73 13.97
N PHE A 46 -1.23 -6.81 14.15
CA PHE A 46 -0.69 -8.11 14.59
C PHE A 46 0.54 -8.58 13.80
N PRO A 47 0.51 -8.68 12.45
CA PRO A 47 1.68 -9.09 11.68
C PRO A 47 2.86 -8.11 11.82
N VAL A 48 2.60 -6.82 12.02
CA VAL A 48 3.66 -5.82 12.24
C VAL A 48 4.33 -6.04 13.58
N PHE A 49 3.57 -6.24 14.66
CA PHE A 49 4.13 -6.57 15.97
C PHE A 49 4.91 -7.88 15.96
N TYR A 50 4.40 -8.88 15.22
CA TYR A 50 5.11 -10.14 15.01
C TYR A 50 6.47 -9.92 14.32
N MET A 51 6.50 -9.16 13.23
CA MET A 51 7.76 -8.87 12.52
C MET A 51 8.76 -8.07 13.37
N LEU A 52 8.27 -7.13 14.19
CA LEU A 52 9.13 -6.40 15.13
C LEU A 52 9.75 -7.34 16.18
N SER A 53 8.94 -8.23 16.74
CA SER A 53 9.38 -9.25 17.70
C SER A 53 10.42 -10.20 17.08
N ALA A 54 10.13 -10.71 15.88
CA ALA A 54 11.03 -11.58 15.13
C ALA A 54 12.35 -10.88 14.74
N SER A 55 12.32 -9.58 14.44
CA SER A 55 13.53 -8.82 14.08
C SER A 55 14.55 -8.73 15.22
N LEU A 56 14.08 -8.81 16.48
CA LEU A 56 14.90 -8.74 17.69
C LEU A 56 15.34 -10.12 18.19
N GLN A 57 14.88 -11.20 17.55
CA GLN A 57 15.22 -12.56 17.93
C GLN A 57 16.64 -12.91 17.47
N ASP A 58 17.36 -13.69 18.28
CA ASP A 58 18.68 -14.21 17.91
C ASP A 58 18.60 -15.15 16.69
N PRO A 59 19.49 -15.00 15.68
CA PRO A 59 19.38 -15.76 14.44
C PRO A 59 19.59 -17.27 14.65
N ALA A 60 20.29 -17.69 15.70
CA ALA A 60 20.43 -19.11 16.03
C ALA A 60 19.10 -19.77 16.41
N MET A 61 18.13 -18.98 16.90
CA MET A 61 16.82 -19.45 17.35
C MET A 61 15.74 -19.29 16.28
N ALA A 62 16.06 -18.82 15.07
CA ALA A 62 15.08 -18.60 14.00
C ALA A 62 14.36 -19.88 13.55
N HIS A 63 14.96 -21.05 13.79
CA HIS A 63 14.38 -22.36 13.48
C HIS A 63 13.68 -23.04 14.67
N ASP A 64 13.64 -22.41 15.87
CA ASP A 64 12.93 -22.97 17.03
C ASP A 64 11.43 -22.55 16.97
N PRO A 65 10.49 -23.50 16.76
CA PRO A 65 9.06 -23.20 16.67
C PRO A 65 8.44 -22.78 18.02
N SER A 66 9.20 -22.83 19.12
CA SER A 66 8.71 -22.50 20.47
C SER A 66 8.58 -20.99 20.71
N VAL A 67 9.10 -20.13 19.81
CA VAL A 67 9.11 -18.67 19.96
C VAL A 67 8.06 -18.06 19.03
N ILE A 68 6.83 -17.93 19.50
CA ILE A 68 5.71 -17.52 18.62
C ILE A 68 5.38 -16.02 18.78
N TRP A 69 5.65 -15.39 19.94
CA TRP A 69 5.23 -14.00 20.21
C TRP A 69 6.28 -13.11 20.87
N ILE A 70 7.10 -13.61 21.80
CA ILE A 70 8.13 -12.84 22.52
C ILE A 70 9.44 -13.61 22.42
N PRO A 71 10.54 -13.00 21.94
CA PRO A 71 11.82 -13.67 21.81
C PRO A 71 12.32 -14.12 23.18
N LYS A 72 12.79 -15.36 23.28
CA LYS A 72 13.46 -15.88 24.50
C LYS A 72 14.72 -15.10 24.84
N GLN A 73 15.42 -14.64 23.79
CA GLN A 73 16.63 -13.84 23.89
C GLN A 73 16.55 -12.69 22.90
N ILE A 74 16.68 -11.47 23.41
CA ILE A 74 16.73 -10.26 22.60
C ILE A 74 18.18 -10.07 22.15
N SER A 75 18.41 -10.01 20.84
CA SER A 75 19.73 -9.90 20.24
C SER A 75 19.72 -8.96 19.04
N LEU A 76 20.69 -8.06 18.97
CA LEU A 76 20.90 -7.18 17.82
C LEU A 76 21.76 -7.85 16.72
N ALA A 77 22.15 -9.11 16.92
CA ALA A 77 22.96 -9.86 15.95
C ALA A 77 22.25 -10.04 14.60
N SER A 78 20.92 -10.25 14.61
CA SER A 78 20.10 -10.35 13.40
C SER A 78 20.15 -9.07 12.56
N PHE A 79 20.09 -7.90 13.19
CA PHE A 79 20.22 -6.61 12.50
C PHE A 79 21.60 -6.44 11.87
N ASN A 80 22.67 -6.69 12.61
CA ASN A 80 24.04 -6.57 12.09
C ASN A 80 24.31 -7.59 10.96
N GLY A 81 23.77 -8.79 11.06
CA GLY A 81 23.82 -9.81 10.02
C GLY A 81 23.10 -9.35 8.75
N ALA A 82 21.89 -8.83 8.88
CA ALA A 82 21.10 -8.30 7.76
C ALA A 82 21.77 -7.11 7.08
N ILE A 83 22.30 -6.14 7.84
CA ILE A 83 22.97 -4.95 7.28
C ILE A 83 24.13 -5.35 6.38
N LYS A 84 24.94 -6.32 6.81
CA LYS A 84 26.08 -6.83 6.03
C LYS A 84 25.63 -7.69 4.85
N ALA A 85 24.67 -8.60 5.05
CA ALA A 85 24.22 -9.52 4.01
C ALA A 85 23.53 -8.80 2.83
N LEU A 86 22.83 -7.69 3.09
CA LEU A 86 22.09 -6.95 2.06
C LEU A 86 22.87 -5.76 1.47
N ASN A 87 24.09 -5.46 1.95
CA ASN A 87 24.73 -4.16 1.73
C ASN A 87 23.73 -3.02 1.94
N TYR A 88 23.06 -3.03 3.11
CA TYR A 88 21.78 -2.36 3.33
C TYR A 88 21.77 -0.89 2.90
N TRP A 89 22.82 -0.13 3.23
CA TRP A 89 22.87 1.30 2.93
C TRP A 89 22.92 1.60 1.43
N GLU A 90 23.71 0.84 0.66
CA GLU A 90 23.80 1.00 -0.79
C GLU A 90 22.47 0.61 -1.45
N SER A 91 21.93 -0.55 -1.08
CA SER A 91 20.64 -1.05 -1.57
C SER A 91 19.48 -0.12 -1.22
N ALA A 92 19.47 0.46 -0.01
CA ALA A 92 18.44 1.38 0.44
C ALA A 92 18.47 2.71 -0.31
N ILE A 93 19.66 3.28 -0.53
CA ILE A 93 19.82 4.53 -1.30
C ILE A 93 19.41 4.30 -2.76
N LEU A 94 19.86 3.21 -3.38
CA LEU A 94 19.50 2.88 -4.75
C LEU A 94 17.98 2.68 -4.89
N THR A 95 17.37 1.92 -3.97
CA THR A 95 15.92 1.71 -3.93
C THR A 95 15.17 3.03 -3.76
N PHE A 96 15.66 3.92 -2.90
CA PHE A 96 15.06 5.24 -2.70
C PHE A 96 15.13 6.09 -3.95
N ILE A 97 16.29 6.14 -4.63
CA ILE A 97 16.46 6.90 -5.88
C ILE A 97 15.53 6.38 -6.97
N ILE A 98 15.47 5.06 -7.17
CA ILE A 98 14.61 4.43 -8.17
C ILE A 98 13.12 4.66 -7.84
N ALA A 99 12.73 4.48 -6.58
CA ALA A 99 11.34 4.68 -6.14
C ALA A 99 10.91 6.15 -6.27
N ALA A 100 11.75 7.09 -5.84
CA ALA A 100 11.47 8.53 -5.94
C ALA A 100 11.39 8.95 -7.42
N GLY A 101 12.38 8.56 -8.24
CA GLY A 101 12.41 8.90 -9.67
C GLY A 101 11.20 8.33 -10.43
N SER A 102 10.88 7.06 -10.21
CA SER A 102 9.72 6.41 -10.85
C SER A 102 8.40 7.01 -10.37
N THR A 103 8.27 7.37 -9.09
CA THR A 103 7.08 8.05 -8.55
C THR A 103 6.89 9.42 -9.20
N VAL A 104 7.94 10.24 -9.30
CA VAL A 104 7.86 11.57 -9.94
C VAL A 104 7.45 11.42 -11.40
N ALA A 105 8.11 10.53 -12.16
CA ALA A 105 7.77 10.29 -13.56
C ALA A 105 6.33 9.80 -13.73
N SER A 106 5.87 8.91 -12.85
CA SER A 106 4.50 8.38 -12.86
C SER A 106 3.48 9.45 -12.53
N VAL A 107 3.70 10.26 -11.48
CA VAL A 107 2.79 11.35 -11.08
C VAL A 107 2.69 12.40 -12.19
N VAL A 108 3.81 12.80 -12.79
CA VAL A 108 3.80 13.76 -13.91
C VAL A 108 3.03 13.20 -15.09
N SER A 109 3.31 11.96 -15.50
CA SER A 109 2.64 11.30 -16.63
C SER A 109 1.13 11.14 -16.38
N CYS A 110 0.75 10.62 -15.20
CA CYS A 110 -0.63 10.43 -14.81
C CYS A 110 -1.38 11.76 -14.66
N SER A 111 -0.71 12.82 -14.19
CA SER A 111 -1.32 14.15 -14.06
C SER A 111 -1.64 14.74 -15.43
N VAL A 112 -0.71 14.67 -16.40
CA VAL A 112 -0.93 15.16 -17.77
C VAL A 112 -2.08 14.40 -18.44
N VAL A 113 -2.06 13.07 -18.39
CA VAL A 113 -3.08 12.22 -19.00
C VAL A 113 -4.44 12.40 -18.30
N GLY A 114 -4.45 12.42 -16.97
CA GLY A 114 -5.66 12.62 -16.16
C GLY A 114 -6.29 14.00 -16.39
N HIS A 115 -5.46 15.05 -16.50
CA HIS A 115 -5.94 16.39 -16.87
C HIS A 115 -6.54 16.39 -18.28
N GLY A 116 -5.92 15.66 -19.22
CA GLY A 116 -6.43 15.45 -20.57
C GLY A 116 -7.84 14.85 -20.58
N PHE A 117 -8.05 13.77 -19.83
CA PHE A 117 -9.37 13.11 -19.70
C PHE A 117 -10.42 13.98 -18.98
N ALA A 118 -10.01 14.78 -18.00
CA ALA A 118 -10.93 15.60 -17.22
C ALA A 118 -11.38 16.88 -17.96
N ARG A 119 -10.46 17.54 -18.68
CA ARG A 119 -10.73 18.82 -19.33
C ARG A 119 -11.26 18.68 -20.75
N PHE A 120 -10.74 17.75 -21.55
CA PHE A 120 -11.10 17.60 -22.95
C PHE A 120 -12.12 16.49 -23.15
N ARG A 121 -13.29 16.82 -23.70
CA ARG A 121 -14.30 15.84 -24.13
C ARG A 121 -14.05 15.41 -25.56
N PHE A 122 -13.16 14.45 -25.75
CA PHE A 122 -12.91 13.84 -27.06
C PHE A 122 -13.86 12.66 -27.32
N PHE A 123 -14.19 12.41 -28.59
CA PHE A 123 -15.15 11.39 -29.03
C PHE A 123 -14.80 9.97 -28.52
N SER A 124 -13.51 9.66 -28.42
CA SER A 124 -12.98 8.35 -27.96
C SER A 124 -12.64 8.30 -26.45
N SER A 125 -13.03 9.30 -25.66
CA SER A 125 -12.67 9.37 -24.22
C SER A 125 -13.12 8.17 -23.42
N ARG A 126 -14.26 7.57 -23.77
CA ARG A 126 -14.75 6.33 -23.14
C ARG A 126 -13.91 5.11 -23.48
N ILE A 127 -13.41 5.01 -24.72
CA ILE A 127 -12.56 3.90 -25.16
C ILE A 127 -11.19 4.01 -24.49
N GLY A 128 -10.60 5.22 -24.46
CA GLY A 128 -9.34 5.47 -23.76
C GLY A 128 -9.41 5.10 -22.28
N PHE A 129 -10.49 5.48 -21.60
CA PHE A 129 -10.71 5.10 -20.21
C PHE A 129 -10.88 3.59 -20.03
N MET A 130 -11.64 2.93 -20.91
CA MET A 130 -11.82 1.47 -20.89
C MET A 130 -10.50 0.72 -21.08
N LEU A 131 -9.62 1.20 -21.97
CA LEU A 131 -8.29 0.60 -22.17
C LEU A 131 -7.41 0.72 -20.92
N VAL A 132 -7.45 1.85 -20.21
CA VAL A 132 -6.73 2.01 -18.92
C VAL A 132 -7.26 1.03 -17.87
N VAL A 133 -8.57 0.83 -17.79
CA VAL A 133 -9.14 -0.18 -16.87
C VAL A 133 -8.69 -1.59 -17.28
N LEU A 134 -8.66 -1.88 -18.58
CA LEU A 134 -8.21 -3.16 -19.10
C LEU A 134 -6.75 -3.45 -18.72
N THR A 135 -5.85 -2.45 -18.74
CA THR A 135 -4.45 -2.65 -18.35
C THR A 135 -4.29 -2.91 -16.85
N ILE A 136 -5.16 -2.35 -16.00
CA ILE A 136 -5.16 -2.64 -14.55
C ILE A 136 -5.54 -4.10 -14.26
N ILE A 137 -6.39 -4.71 -15.09
CA ILE A 137 -6.84 -6.11 -14.93
C ILE A 137 -5.71 -7.10 -15.26
N VAL A 138 -4.77 -6.73 -16.14
CA VAL A 138 -3.67 -7.62 -16.53
C VAL A 138 -2.76 -7.85 -15.32
N PRO A 139 -2.52 -9.11 -14.92
CA PRO A 139 -1.70 -9.38 -13.75
C PRO A 139 -0.24 -8.99 -14.00
N PRO A 140 0.45 -8.40 -13.02
CA PRO A 140 1.84 -7.97 -13.19
C PRO A 140 2.78 -9.15 -13.49
N GLN A 141 2.41 -10.37 -13.06
CA GLN A 141 3.20 -11.58 -13.25
C GLN A 141 3.36 -11.98 -14.72
N THR A 142 2.34 -11.81 -15.57
CA THR A 142 2.46 -12.09 -17.01
C THR A 142 3.31 -11.05 -17.73
N ILE A 143 3.31 -9.81 -17.25
CA ILE A 143 4.12 -8.73 -17.82
C ILE A 143 5.60 -8.91 -17.44
N ALA A 144 5.89 -9.40 -16.23
CA ALA A 144 7.25 -9.54 -15.71
C ALA A 144 8.18 -10.37 -16.61
N ILE A 145 7.70 -11.50 -17.15
CA ILE A 145 8.49 -12.37 -18.04
C ILE A 145 8.85 -11.61 -19.33
N SER A 146 7.89 -10.90 -19.90
CA SER A 146 8.09 -10.10 -21.10
C SER A 146 9.07 -8.95 -20.86
N SER A 147 8.96 -8.27 -19.72
CA SER A 147 9.90 -7.21 -19.33
C SER A 147 11.31 -7.74 -19.11
N TYR A 148 11.47 -8.92 -18.49
CA TYR A 148 12.78 -9.57 -18.32
C TYR A 148 13.48 -9.81 -19.65
N LEU A 149 12.78 -10.37 -20.63
CA LEU A 149 13.34 -10.59 -21.97
C LEU A 149 13.68 -9.28 -22.66
N ASN A 150 12.86 -8.23 -22.47
CA ASN A 150 13.12 -6.91 -23.04
C ASN A 150 14.40 -6.28 -22.46
N PHE A 151 14.67 -6.43 -21.17
CA PHE A 151 15.91 -5.93 -20.56
C PHE A 151 17.14 -6.79 -20.87
N ARG A 152 16.94 -8.11 -21.06
CA ARG A 152 18.02 -9.02 -21.47
C ARG A 152 18.50 -8.75 -22.89
N PHE A 153 17.57 -8.45 -23.78
CA PHE A 153 17.78 -8.17 -25.20
C PHE A 153 17.36 -6.73 -25.50
N PHE A 154 17.91 -5.79 -24.72
CA PHE A 154 17.49 -4.40 -24.80
C PHE A 154 17.98 -3.77 -26.09
N ASP A 155 17.02 -3.24 -26.85
CA ASP A 155 17.23 -2.43 -28.02
C ASP A 155 16.29 -1.24 -27.93
N PHE A 156 16.83 -0.03 -27.98
CA PHE A 156 16.06 1.20 -27.85
C PHE A 156 15.26 1.43 -29.13
N GLY A 157 14.15 0.70 -29.28
CA GLY A 157 13.24 0.80 -30.43
C GLY A 157 13.82 0.33 -31.77
N GLY A 158 14.87 -0.50 -31.78
CA GLY A 158 15.50 -0.99 -33.02
C GLY A 158 16.77 -0.23 -33.41
N ILE A 159 17.14 0.81 -32.66
CA ILE A 159 18.24 1.71 -33.00
C ILE A 159 19.59 0.97 -32.96
N LEU A 160 19.82 0.06 -32.00
CA LEU A 160 21.07 -0.70 -31.94
C LEU A 160 21.21 -1.62 -33.16
N LYS A 161 20.11 -2.22 -33.60
CA LYS A 161 20.09 -3.05 -34.81
C LYS A 161 20.31 -2.24 -36.08
N LEU A 162 19.84 -0.99 -36.14
CA LEU A 162 20.04 -0.10 -37.28
C LEU A 162 21.51 0.34 -37.44
N PHE A 163 22.21 0.55 -36.33
CA PHE A 163 23.64 0.86 -36.32
C PHE A 163 24.55 -0.38 -36.26
N SER A 164 23.98 -1.59 -36.21
CA SER A 164 24.74 -2.84 -36.15
C SER A 164 25.80 -3.00 -37.26
N PRO A 165 25.62 -2.50 -38.51
CA PRO A 165 26.68 -2.56 -39.52
C PRO A 165 27.88 -1.65 -39.22
N LEU A 166 27.69 -0.63 -38.38
CA LEU A 166 28.70 0.36 -38.00
C LEU A 166 29.35 0.08 -36.65
N THR A 167 28.59 -0.42 -35.67
CA THR A 167 29.04 -0.61 -34.28
C THR A 167 29.32 -2.05 -33.91
N GLY A 168 28.81 -3.03 -34.67
CA GLY A 168 28.95 -4.47 -34.37
C GLY A 168 28.21 -4.95 -33.12
N ILE A 169 27.53 -4.05 -32.40
CA ILE A 169 26.76 -4.35 -31.19
C ILE A 169 25.29 -4.37 -31.56
N THR A 170 24.65 -5.53 -31.44
CA THR A 170 23.25 -5.70 -31.81
C THR A 170 22.29 -5.43 -30.66
N GLU A 171 22.68 -5.72 -29.43
CA GLU A 171 21.80 -5.72 -28.26
C GLU A 171 22.60 -5.43 -26.98
N TRP A 172 21.97 -4.77 -26.00
CA TRP A 172 22.54 -4.57 -24.67
C TRP A 172 21.84 -5.45 -23.63
N ASN A 173 22.61 -6.03 -22.73
CA ASN A 173 22.07 -6.74 -21.58
C ASN A 173 22.08 -5.79 -20.38
N LEU A 174 20.90 -5.36 -19.94
CA LEU A 174 20.74 -4.49 -18.77
C LEU A 174 20.59 -5.26 -17.46
N LEU A 175 20.50 -6.60 -17.51
CA LEU A 175 20.35 -7.40 -16.29
C LEU A 175 21.61 -7.35 -15.42
N ASN A 176 21.41 -7.29 -14.10
CA ASN A 176 22.47 -7.14 -13.09
C ASN A 176 23.18 -5.78 -13.17
N THR A 177 22.48 -4.76 -13.67
CA THR A 177 22.94 -3.38 -13.55
C THR A 177 22.21 -2.72 -12.38
N PRO A 178 22.70 -1.60 -11.83
CA PRO A 178 21.99 -0.88 -10.78
C PRO A 178 20.57 -0.45 -11.16
N TRP A 179 20.24 -0.49 -12.45
CA TRP A 179 18.98 -0.02 -13.00
C TRP A 179 17.97 -1.15 -13.24
N VAL A 180 18.42 -2.41 -13.41
CA VAL A 180 17.60 -3.60 -13.74
C VAL A 180 18.20 -4.91 -13.20
#